data_AF-A0AA97KVQ6-F1
#
_entry.id   AF-A0AA97KVQ6-F1
#
_cell.length_a   1.000
_cell.length_b   1.000
_cell.length_c   1.000
_cell.angle_alpha   90.00
_cell.angle_beta   90.00
_cell.angle_gamma   90.00
#
_symmetry.space_group_name_H-M   'P 1'
#
loop_
_entity.id
_entity.type
_entity.pdbx_description
1 polymer ?
#
loop_
_entity_poly.entity_id
_entity_poly.type
_entity_poly.pdbx_seq_one_letter_code
_entity_poly.pdbx_strand_id
1 'polypeptide(L)'
;MPKAKGKSRRQKYNYNVNRKKLNRAFRKRATPRIKCSQIRRAWDRTKSVAQNLAEMGLAVDPNKAVPIPKLMQQVMNMEVDGQEGKKRIVQKPYVLNELQYEASLPEKKSETLSRDLIDYVQHMIRNHGENYKAMARDEKNYYQDTPKQIKRKIDVYKRFYPEEYQAFCASL
;
A
#
# COMPACT_ATOMS: atom_id res chain seq x y z
N MET A 1 -3.21 -30.12 35.52
CA MET A 1 -2.62 -28.79 35.25
C MET A 1 -3.19 -27.78 36.25
N PRO A 2 -2.38 -27.06 37.04
CA PRO A 2 -2.92 -26.08 37.99
C PRO A 2 -3.36 -24.81 37.23
N LYS A 3 -4.64 -24.43 37.36
CA LYS A 3 -5.20 -23.20 36.78
C LYS A 3 -4.53 -21.98 37.41
N ALA A 4 -4.03 -21.05 36.60
CA ALA A 4 -3.43 -19.80 37.06
C ALA A 4 -4.45 -19.02 37.92
N LYS A 5 -4.21 -18.92 39.23
CA LYS A 5 -5.00 -18.07 40.14
C LYS A 5 -4.80 -16.61 39.73
N GLY A 6 -5.83 -15.99 39.17
CA GLY A 6 -5.84 -14.57 38.82
C GLY A 6 -5.49 -13.71 40.04
N LYS A 7 -4.65 -12.68 39.84
CA LYS A 7 -4.24 -11.74 40.87
C LYS A 7 -5.46 -10.98 41.42
N SER A 8 -6.06 -11.44 42.52
CA SER A 8 -7.13 -10.72 43.24
C SER A 8 -6.62 -9.71 44.26
N ARG A 9 -5.37 -9.26 44.13
CA ARG A 9 -4.80 -8.31 45.09
C ARG A 9 -5.31 -6.90 44.76
N ARG A 10 -6.15 -6.33 45.64
CA ARG A 10 -6.60 -4.93 45.58
C ARG A 10 -5.39 -4.02 45.34
N GLN A 11 -5.40 -3.27 44.24
CA GLN A 11 -4.35 -2.31 43.90
C GLN A 11 -4.30 -1.23 45.00
N LYS A 12 -3.25 -1.25 45.82
CA LYS A 12 -3.04 -0.23 46.87
C LYS A 12 -2.49 1.04 46.23
N TYR A 13 -2.98 2.21 46.64
CA TYR A 13 -2.46 3.49 46.18
C TYR A 13 -1.04 3.68 46.72
N ASN A 14 -0.06 3.83 45.83
CA ASN A 14 1.32 4.12 46.21
C ASN A 14 1.50 5.65 46.35
N TYR A 15 1.66 6.12 47.59
CA TYR A 15 1.84 7.54 47.91
C TYR A 15 3.20 8.10 47.49
N ASN A 16 4.21 7.24 47.26
CA ASN A 16 5.56 7.65 46.85
C ASN A 16 5.66 7.99 45.35
N VAL A 17 4.56 7.84 44.60
CA VAL A 17 4.54 8.03 43.15
C VAL A 17 3.68 9.24 42.80
N ASN A 18 4.32 10.27 42.23
CA ASN A 18 3.58 11.39 41.65
C ASN A 18 2.90 10.98 40.33
N ARG A 19 1.65 10.54 40.42
CA ARG A 19 0.85 10.09 39.27
C ARG A 19 0.65 11.16 38.20
N LYS A 20 0.60 12.46 38.57
CA LYS A 20 0.50 13.56 37.60
C LYS A 20 1.76 13.62 36.72
N LYS A 21 2.95 13.49 37.33
CA LYS A 21 4.23 13.43 36.61
C LYS A 21 4.32 12.22 35.70
N LEU A 22 3.91 11.04 36.18
CA LEU A 22 3.87 9.82 35.36
C LEU A 22 2.90 9.95 34.18
N ASN A 23 1.70 10.47 34.40
CA ASN A 23 0.72 10.69 33.34
C ASN A 23 1.24 11.68 32.29
N ARG A 24 1.93 12.75 32.71
CA ARG A 24 2.58 13.69 31.78
C ARG A 24 3.67 13.00 30.97
N ALA A 25 4.52 12.19 31.59
CA ALA A 25 5.57 11.43 30.91
C ALA A 25 4.98 10.39 29.94
N PHE A 26 3.95 9.66 30.37
CA PHE A 26 3.24 8.69 29.55
C PHE A 26 2.59 9.35 28.33
N ARG A 27 1.90 10.48 28.51
CA ARG A 27 1.31 11.26 27.41
C ARG A 27 2.38 11.74 26.42
N LYS A 28 3.54 12.21 26.91
CA LYS A 28 4.68 12.60 26.06
C LYS A 28 5.25 11.41 25.27
N ARG A 29 5.32 10.22 25.87
CA ARG A 29 5.77 9.00 25.17
C ARG A 29 4.74 8.48 24.16
N ALA A 30 3.46 8.70 24.43
CA ALA A 30 2.35 8.28 23.58
C ALA A 30 2.09 9.21 22.38
N THR A 31 2.78 10.35 22.26
CA THR A 31 2.62 11.22 21.08
C THR A 31 3.26 10.55 19.85
N PRO A 32 2.50 10.30 18.77
CA PRO A 32 3.04 9.66 17.58
C PRO A 32 4.00 10.59 16.83
N ARG A 33 5.04 10.01 16.23
CA ARG A 33 5.88 10.72 15.26
C ARG A 33 5.21 10.68 13.89
N ILE A 34 4.60 11.79 13.50
CA ILE A 34 3.84 11.91 12.25
C ILE A 34 4.76 12.36 11.13
N LYS A 35 4.89 11.54 10.07
CA LYS A 35 5.70 11.85 8.87
C LYS A 35 4.97 12.76 7.88
N CYS A 36 3.69 12.48 7.62
CA CYS A 36 2.86 13.27 6.71
C CYS A 36 2.73 14.71 7.21
N SER A 37 3.05 15.68 6.35
CA SER A 37 3.05 17.10 6.67
C SER A 37 1.62 17.62 6.92
N GLN A 38 0.65 17.20 6.11
CA GLN A 38 -0.75 17.61 6.18
C GLN A 38 -1.37 17.24 7.53
N ILE A 39 -1.25 15.96 7.92
CA ILE A 39 -1.72 15.45 9.22
C ILE A 39 -0.99 16.15 10.37
N ARG A 40 0.32 16.35 10.25
CA ARG A 40 1.13 16.99 11.30
C ARG A 40 0.71 18.44 11.55
N ARG A 41 0.37 19.19 10.51
CA ARG A 41 -0.14 20.58 10.62
C ARG A 41 -1.48 20.64 11.33
N ALA A 42 -2.37 19.68 11.04
CA ALA A 42 -3.70 19.62 11.63
C ALA A 42 -3.74 18.99 13.04
N TRP A 43 -2.63 18.45 13.54
CA TRP A 43 -2.59 17.65 14.77
C TRP A 43 -2.66 18.49 16.06
N ASP A 44 -3.64 18.18 16.92
CA ASP A 44 -3.78 18.79 18.23
C ASP A 44 -3.22 17.88 19.34
N ARG A 45 -2.22 18.38 20.07
CA ARG A 45 -1.56 17.63 21.17
C ARG A 45 -2.42 17.47 22.42
N THR A 46 -3.50 18.25 22.54
CA THR A 46 -4.41 18.20 23.70
C THR A 46 -5.43 17.06 23.56
N LYS A 47 -5.74 16.68 22.31
CA LYS A 47 -6.73 15.66 21.97
C LYS A 47 -6.12 14.27 21.87
N SER A 48 -6.96 13.24 22.01
CA SER A 48 -6.53 11.85 21.80
C SER A 48 -6.18 11.59 20.33
N VAL A 49 -5.40 10.55 20.07
CA VAL A 49 -5.11 10.09 18.69
C VAL A 49 -6.41 9.80 17.94
N ALA A 50 -7.34 9.11 18.59
CA ALA A 50 -8.62 8.74 17.99
C ALA A 50 -9.47 9.96 17.61
N GLN A 51 -9.49 10.97 18.48
CA GLN A 51 -10.23 12.20 18.23
C GLN A 51 -9.59 13.04 17.12
N ASN A 52 -8.26 13.18 17.11
CA ASN A 52 -7.57 13.89 16.04
C ASN A 52 -7.86 13.27 14.67
N LEU A 53 -7.73 11.94 14.55
CA LEU A 53 -8.01 11.23 13.31
C LEU A 53 -9.47 11.38 12.91
N ALA A 54 -10.42 11.23 13.85
CA ALA A 54 -11.84 11.41 13.55
C ALA A 54 -12.19 12.84 13.09
N GLU A 55 -11.57 13.87 13.68
CA GLU A 55 -11.76 15.27 13.26
C GLU A 55 -11.21 15.53 11.85
N MET A 56 -10.13 14.85 11.47
CA MET A 56 -9.59 14.85 10.10
C MET A 56 -10.33 13.89 9.17
N GLY A 57 -11.36 13.16 9.64
CA GLY A 57 -12.08 12.17 8.84
C GLY A 57 -11.29 10.90 8.50
N LEU A 58 -10.21 10.64 9.24
CA LEU A 58 -9.38 9.44 9.12
C LEU A 58 -9.85 8.33 10.08
N ALA A 59 -9.77 7.08 9.61
CA ALA A 59 -10.05 5.91 10.42
C ALA A 59 -8.92 5.65 11.44
N VAL A 60 -9.30 5.35 12.68
CA VAL A 60 -8.36 4.95 13.74
C VAL A 60 -7.95 3.49 13.59
N ASP A 61 -8.90 2.65 13.22
CA ASP A 61 -8.73 1.21 13.08
C ASP A 61 -9.31 0.80 11.71
N PRO A 62 -8.45 0.36 10.76
CA PRO A 62 -8.89 0.03 9.41
C PRO A 62 -9.85 -1.15 9.39
N ASN A 63 -9.68 -2.14 10.28
CA ASN A 63 -10.53 -3.34 10.32
C ASN A 63 -11.96 -3.02 10.79
N LYS A 64 -12.12 -1.93 11.56
CA LYS A 64 -13.45 -1.44 11.97
C LYS A 64 -14.08 -0.54 10.93
N ALA A 65 -13.27 0.23 10.21
CA ALA A 65 -13.75 1.12 9.15
C ALA A 65 -14.15 0.34 7.89
N VAL A 66 -13.41 -0.71 7.55
CA VAL A 66 -13.65 -1.58 6.41
C VAL A 66 -13.67 -3.03 6.90
N PRO A 67 -14.82 -3.51 7.43
CA PRO A 67 -14.90 -4.88 7.92
C PRO A 67 -14.80 -5.88 6.76
N ILE A 68 -13.91 -6.86 6.87
CA ILE A 68 -13.84 -7.98 5.91
C ILE A 68 -15.06 -8.88 6.17
N PRO A 69 -15.96 -9.05 5.19
CA PRO A 69 -17.13 -9.90 5.37
C PRO A 69 -16.66 -11.34 5.58
N LYS A 70 -17.03 -11.94 6.72
CA LYS A 70 -16.91 -13.40 6.89
C LYS A 70 -18.11 -14.04 6.20
N LEU A 71 -17.89 -15.19 5.55
CA LEU A 71 -18.94 -15.90 4.79
C LEU A 71 -20.23 -16.13 5.62
N MET A 72 -20.10 -16.40 6.92
CA MET A 72 -21.26 -16.53 7.84
C MET A 72 -21.95 -15.19 8.18
N GLN A 73 -21.23 -14.08 8.15
CA GLN A 73 -21.77 -12.73 8.41
C GLN A 73 -22.59 -12.22 7.22
N GLN A 74 -22.27 -12.64 6.00
CA GLN A 74 -23.03 -12.30 4.80
C GLN A 74 -24.46 -12.88 4.84
N VAL A 75 -24.64 -14.04 5.49
CA VAL A 75 -25.96 -14.68 5.69
C VAL A 75 -26.78 -13.98 6.78
N MET A 76 -26.14 -13.36 7.78
CA MET A 76 -26.83 -12.64 8.87
C MET A 76 -27.06 -11.15 8.59
N ASN A 77 -26.31 -10.55 7.66
CA ASN A 77 -26.41 -9.11 7.37
C ASN A 77 -27.48 -8.78 6.30
N MET A 78 -28.27 -9.76 5.84
CA MET A 78 -29.32 -9.55 4.84
C MET A 78 -30.60 -8.91 5.42
N GLU A 79 -30.67 -8.69 6.74
CA GLU A 79 -31.83 -8.09 7.42
C GLU A 79 -31.42 -7.13 8.55
N VAL A 80 -30.77 -6.00 8.25
CA VAL A 80 -30.84 -4.82 9.13
C VAL A 80 -30.77 -3.54 8.28
N ASP A 81 -31.86 -3.25 7.57
CA ASP A 81 -32.17 -1.88 7.17
C ASP A 81 -32.46 -1.08 8.44
N GLY A 82 -31.57 -0.16 8.83
CA GLY A 82 -31.91 0.83 9.87
C GLY A 82 -30.88 1.08 10.98
N GLN A 83 -29.57 0.95 10.72
CA GLN A 83 -28.58 1.67 11.53
C GLN A 83 -27.75 2.59 10.65
N GLU A 84 -28.37 3.67 10.21
CA GLU A 84 -27.62 4.87 9.79
C GLU A 84 -26.84 5.37 11.01
N GLY A 85 -25.63 4.84 11.19
CA GLY A 85 -24.69 5.35 12.18
C GLY A 85 -24.56 6.86 11.96
N LYS A 86 -24.79 7.64 13.03
CA LYS A 86 -24.66 9.11 13.01
C LYS A 86 -23.43 9.51 12.19
N LYS A 87 -23.65 10.10 11.02
CA LYS A 87 -22.57 10.55 10.14
C LYS A 87 -21.70 11.51 10.95
N ARG A 88 -20.47 11.10 11.25
CA ARG A 88 -19.56 11.93 12.04
C ARG A 88 -19.22 13.14 11.18
N ILE A 89 -19.62 14.33 11.64
CA ILE A 89 -19.29 15.58 10.97
C ILE A 89 -17.77 15.75 11.08
N VAL A 90 -17.09 15.76 9.94
CA VAL A 90 -15.64 15.97 9.84
C VAL A 90 -15.35 17.46 10.07
N GLN A 91 -14.54 17.77 11.09
CA GLN A 91 -14.23 19.17 11.45
C GLN A 91 -13.12 19.78 10.59
N LYS A 92 -12.20 18.96 10.08
CA LYS A 92 -11.02 19.37 9.32
C LYS A 92 -11.01 18.68 7.94
N PRO A 93 -11.99 18.95 7.05
CA PRO A 93 -12.10 18.28 5.77
C PRO A 93 -10.93 18.59 4.81
N TYR A 94 -10.26 19.73 4.99
CA TYR A 94 -9.13 20.13 4.15
C TYR A 94 -8.00 19.10 4.13
N VAL A 95 -7.76 18.40 5.25
CA VAL A 95 -6.71 17.35 5.34
C VAL A 95 -7.02 16.19 4.39
N LEU A 96 -8.28 15.76 4.32
CA LEU A 96 -8.69 14.69 3.39
C LEU A 96 -8.56 15.14 1.95
N ASN A 97 -8.98 16.36 1.63
CA ASN A 97 -8.91 16.87 0.26
C ASN A 97 -7.46 16.97 -0.22
N GLU A 98 -6.55 17.46 0.64
CA GLU A 98 -5.11 17.51 0.34
C GLU A 98 -4.51 16.11 0.12
N LEU A 99 -4.84 15.15 1.01
CA LEU A 99 -4.39 13.77 0.89
C LEU A 99 -4.92 13.09 -0.38
N GLN A 100 -6.20 13.30 -0.70
CA GLN A 100 -6.83 12.73 -1.88
C GLN A 100 -6.24 13.31 -3.15
N TYR A 101 -5.97 14.62 -3.17
CA TYR A 101 -5.30 15.27 -4.28
C TYR A 101 -3.89 14.72 -4.48
N GLU A 102 -3.09 14.63 -3.42
CA GLU A 102 -1.73 14.05 -3.48
C GLU A 102 -1.76 12.60 -3.98
N ALA A 103 -2.71 11.79 -3.51
CA ALA A 103 -2.88 10.41 -3.94
C ALA A 103 -3.39 10.26 -5.38
N SER A 104 -4.07 11.28 -5.92
CA SER A 104 -4.52 11.28 -7.32
C SER A 104 -3.41 11.56 -8.32
N LEU A 105 -2.28 12.10 -7.85
CA LEU A 105 -1.15 12.39 -8.72
C LEU A 105 -0.53 11.08 -9.22
N PRO A 106 -0.26 10.95 -10.52
CA PRO A 106 0.37 9.76 -11.06
C PRO A 106 1.81 9.63 -10.52
N GLU A 107 2.15 8.46 -10.02
CA GLU A 107 3.53 8.16 -9.64
C GLU A 107 4.40 7.95 -10.88
N LYS A 108 5.63 8.50 -10.84
CA LYS A 108 6.63 8.22 -11.88
C LYS A 108 7.08 6.76 -11.75
N LYS A 109 6.67 5.92 -12.69
CA LYS A 109 7.22 4.57 -12.84
C LYS A 109 8.66 4.68 -13.32
N SER A 110 9.61 4.24 -12.51
CA SER A 110 11.03 4.11 -12.87
C SER A 110 11.38 2.68 -13.31
N GLU A 111 10.40 1.99 -13.87
CA GLU A 111 10.61 0.65 -14.40
C GLU A 111 11.47 0.77 -15.67
N THR A 112 12.56 0.00 -15.71
CA THR A 112 13.47 -0.09 -16.86
C THR A 112 13.70 -1.55 -17.20
N LEU A 113 14.12 -1.84 -18.43
CA LEU A 113 14.53 -3.19 -18.80
C LEU A 113 16.03 -3.39 -18.58
N SER A 114 16.43 -4.62 -18.29
CA SER A 114 17.84 -4.99 -18.26
C SER A 114 18.43 -4.92 -19.66
N ARG A 115 19.69 -4.49 -19.75
CA ARG A 115 20.41 -4.41 -21.03
C ARG A 115 20.50 -5.77 -21.72
N ASP A 116 20.74 -6.83 -20.97
CA ASP A 116 20.78 -8.20 -21.48
C ASP A 116 19.47 -8.61 -22.16
N LEU A 117 18.31 -8.17 -21.64
CA LEU A 117 17.02 -8.45 -22.25
C LEU A 117 16.86 -7.71 -23.58
N ILE A 118 17.32 -6.46 -23.65
CA ILE A 118 17.29 -5.64 -24.86
C ILE A 118 18.19 -6.28 -25.92
N ASP A 119 19.43 -6.62 -25.58
CA ASP A 119 20.40 -7.25 -26.48
C ASP A 119 19.90 -8.62 -26.98
N TYR A 120 19.28 -9.42 -26.10
CA TYR A 120 18.64 -10.68 -26.48
C TYR A 120 17.49 -10.46 -27.48
N VAL A 121 16.59 -9.51 -27.20
CA VAL A 121 15.43 -9.22 -28.06
C VAL A 121 15.89 -8.69 -29.42
N GLN A 122 16.83 -7.75 -29.45
CA GLN A 122 17.39 -7.21 -30.70
C GLN A 122 18.05 -8.31 -31.54
N HIS A 123 18.81 -9.21 -30.91
CA HIS A 123 19.39 -10.36 -31.61
C HIS A 123 18.33 -11.27 -32.23
N MET A 124 17.29 -11.62 -31.47
CA MET A 124 16.20 -12.47 -31.94
C MET A 124 15.47 -11.85 -33.13
N ILE A 125 15.16 -10.55 -33.07
CA ILE A 125 14.47 -9.85 -34.15
C ILE A 125 15.38 -9.73 -35.39
N ARG A 126 16.67 -9.42 -35.21
CA ARG A 126 17.62 -9.27 -36.32
C ARG A 126 17.80 -10.55 -37.12
N ASN A 127 17.83 -11.71 -36.46
CA ASN A 127 18.08 -12.99 -37.11
C ASN A 127 16.80 -13.68 -37.60
N HIS A 128 15.71 -13.60 -36.82
CA HIS A 128 14.49 -14.39 -37.06
C HIS A 128 13.25 -13.56 -37.41
N GLY A 129 13.33 -12.22 -37.36
CA GLY A 129 12.22 -11.32 -37.66
C GLY A 129 11.03 -11.53 -36.74
N GLU A 130 9.89 -11.96 -37.29
CA GLU A 130 8.68 -12.29 -36.53
C GLU A 130 8.47 -13.81 -36.33
N ASN A 131 9.45 -14.64 -36.69
CA ASN A 131 9.33 -16.09 -36.59
C ASN A 131 9.68 -16.61 -35.19
N TYR A 132 8.72 -16.52 -34.26
CA TYR A 132 8.91 -16.94 -32.87
C TYR A 132 9.24 -18.44 -32.69
N LYS A 133 8.86 -19.29 -33.65
CA LYS A 133 9.22 -20.72 -33.62
C LYS A 133 10.70 -20.93 -33.92
N ALA A 134 11.27 -20.14 -34.81
CA ALA A 134 12.70 -20.15 -35.10
C ALA A 134 13.50 -19.56 -33.95
N MET A 135 13.04 -18.44 -33.35
CA MET A 135 13.66 -17.85 -32.16
C MET A 135 13.77 -18.84 -30.98
N ALA A 136 12.76 -19.69 -30.79
CA ALA A 136 12.79 -20.68 -29.72
C ALA A 136 13.87 -21.75 -29.92
N ARG A 137 14.31 -21.98 -31.16
CA ARG A 137 15.36 -22.93 -31.53
C ARG A 137 16.74 -22.29 -31.67
N ASP A 138 16.84 -20.98 -31.47
CA ASP A 138 18.08 -20.23 -31.57
C ASP A 138 19.04 -20.57 -30.41
N GLU A 139 20.34 -20.57 -30.69
CA GLU A 139 21.39 -20.92 -29.71
C GLU A 139 21.43 -19.94 -28.54
N LYS A 140 21.09 -18.67 -28.77
CA LYS A 140 21.05 -17.63 -27.74
C LYS A 140 19.85 -17.79 -26.81
N ASN A 141 18.89 -18.64 -27.15
CA ASN A 141 17.78 -19.04 -26.28
C ASN A 141 18.22 -20.08 -25.23
N TYR A 142 19.24 -19.74 -24.43
CA TYR A 142 19.85 -20.65 -23.45
C TYR A 142 18.84 -21.21 -22.43
N TYR A 143 17.89 -20.37 -21.99
CA TYR A 143 16.85 -20.77 -21.02
C TYR A 143 15.66 -21.47 -21.65
N GLN A 144 15.74 -21.79 -22.96
CA GLN A 144 14.71 -22.54 -23.68
C GLN A 144 13.33 -21.89 -23.56
N ASP A 145 13.26 -20.56 -23.70
CA ASP A 145 12.00 -19.85 -23.68
C ASP A 145 11.08 -20.36 -24.80
N THR A 146 9.82 -20.59 -24.44
CA THR A 146 8.79 -20.93 -25.41
C THR A 146 8.54 -19.76 -26.37
N PRO A 147 8.05 -20.01 -27.60
CA PRO A 147 7.74 -18.94 -28.56
C PRO A 147 6.84 -17.82 -27.97
N LYS A 148 5.91 -18.19 -27.07
CA LYS A 148 5.01 -17.26 -26.39
C LYS A 148 5.73 -16.40 -25.33
N GLN A 149 6.73 -16.96 -24.64
CA GLN A 149 7.56 -16.20 -23.69
C GLN A 149 8.47 -15.22 -24.44
N ILE A 150 9.08 -15.64 -25.55
CA ILE A 150 9.91 -14.76 -26.40
C ILE A 150 9.06 -13.61 -26.94
N LYS A 151 7.84 -13.90 -27.44
CA LYS A 151 6.91 -12.86 -27.87
C LYS A 151 6.61 -11.86 -26.75
N ARG A 152 6.34 -12.33 -25.53
CA ARG A 152 6.11 -11.44 -24.37
C ARG A 152 7.33 -10.57 -24.06
N LYS A 153 8.55 -11.10 -24.16
CA LYS A 153 9.79 -10.32 -23.97
C LYS A 153 9.92 -9.21 -25.01
N ILE A 154 9.60 -9.50 -26.28
CA ILE A 154 9.56 -8.51 -27.36
C ILE A 154 8.47 -7.45 -27.11
N ASP A 155 7.27 -7.87 -26.71
CA ASP A 155 6.16 -6.95 -26.40
C ASP A 155 6.50 -6.04 -25.21
N VAL A 156 7.22 -6.55 -24.22
CA VAL A 156 7.73 -5.77 -23.09
C VAL A 156 8.73 -4.72 -23.60
N TYR A 157 9.70 -5.10 -24.43
CA TYR A 157 10.64 -4.14 -25.04
C TYR A 157 9.91 -3.03 -25.82
N LYS A 158 8.93 -3.38 -26.66
CA LYS A 158 8.09 -2.42 -27.41
C LYS A 158 7.35 -1.44 -26.50
N ARG A 159 6.86 -1.89 -25.35
CA ARG A 159 6.10 -1.06 -24.39
C ARG A 159 7.00 -0.08 -23.64
N PHE A 160 8.21 -0.49 -23.29
CA PHE A 160 9.14 0.34 -22.52
C PHE A 160 9.90 1.35 -23.40
N TYR A 161 10.34 0.92 -24.59
CA TYR A 161 11.15 1.74 -25.49
C TYR A 161 10.58 1.74 -26.92
N PRO A 162 9.41 2.36 -27.15
CA PRO A 162 8.77 2.37 -28.47
C PRO A 162 9.61 3.09 -29.53
N GLU A 163 10.26 4.20 -29.16
CA GLU A 163 11.11 4.99 -30.07
C GLU A 163 12.38 4.23 -30.45
N GLU A 164 13.07 3.62 -29.47
CA GLU A 164 14.27 2.80 -29.73
C GLU A 164 13.93 1.56 -30.58
N TYR A 165 12.77 0.93 -30.32
CA TYR A 165 12.29 -0.18 -31.13
C TYR A 165 12.03 0.24 -32.58
N GLN A 166 11.37 1.38 -32.82
CA GLN A 166 11.12 1.89 -34.16
C GLN A 166 12.43 2.23 -34.90
N ALA A 167 13.37 2.90 -34.22
CA ALA A 167 14.69 3.21 -34.78
C ALA A 167 15.46 1.93 -35.12
N PHE A 168 15.42 0.93 -34.24
CA PHE A 168 16.02 -0.38 -34.49
C PHE A 168 15.39 -1.08 -35.70
N CYS A 169 14.05 -1.12 -35.79
CA CYS A 169 13.35 -1.70 -36.94
C CYS A 169 13.64 -0.96 -38.25
N ALA A 170 13.84 0.36 -38.22
CA ALA A 170 14.24 1.15 -39.38
C ALA A 170 15.69 0.90 -39.81
N SER A 171 16.53 0.37 -38.91
CA SER A 171 17.95 0.06 -39.18
C SER A 171 18.21 -1.36 -39.67
N LEU A 172 17.20 -2.23 -39.67
CA LEU A 172 17.26 -3.62 -40.13
C LEU A 172 17.16 -3.70 -41.65
#